data_AF-A0A094EIU2-F1
#
_entry.id   AF-A0A094EIU2-F1
#
_cell.length_a   1.000
_cell.length_b   1.000
_cell.length_c   1.000
_cell.angle_alpha   90.00
_cell.angle_beta   90.00
_cell.angle_gamma   90.00
#
_symmetry.space_group_name_H-M   'P 1'
#
loop_
_entity.id
_entity.type
_entity.pdbx_description
1 polymer ?
#
loop_
_entity_poly.entity_id
_entity_poly.type
_entity_poly.pdbx_seq_one_letter_code
_entity_poly.pdbx_strand_id
1 'polypeptide(L)'
;MAVEMTTRAAVPSSTSLTIRQTATYSTCVIAYGGWRLHHHRWLTLWCCWASSMKESFKAMVDLYGIWIGVSDRGLGSSLAAATALSAASAHTIMTQLIANGVENGVGVGIRVPTYDGPITDVASEYVACNGGPNPTTPSSTVIDVTAGSTVQVYWRHTLDSDSTDVIDASHKGPVMAYMKKVTDAATDTGVGGGWFKISEDGYDSATDTWAVTKLIAAGGTQTIDIPACIEDGQYLLRGELIALHSASSASGAQFYMECAQINVTGGSGASIPETVALPGAYSATDPGILINIYQSPMPAYTIPGPSVFTC
;
A
#
# COMPACT_ATOMS: atom_id res chain seq x y z
N MET A 1 15.45 7.51 -74.63
CA MET A 1 16.67 7.53 -73.79
C MET A 1 16.39 6.60 -72.62
N ALA A 2 16.62 5.30 -72.71
CA ALA A 2 17.91 4.58 -72.70
C ALA A 2 18.74 4.94 -71.46
N VAL A 3 18.89 4.00 -70.49
CA VAL A 3 20.16 3.26 -70.18
C VAL A 3 21.02 4.10 -69.20
N GLU A 4 21.64 3.67 -68.09
CA GLU A 4 22.03 2.39 -67.49
C GLU A 4 22.54 2.60 -66.03
N MET A 5 22.53 1.50 -65.26
CA MET A 5 23.55 0.96 -64.31
C MET A 5 24.44 1.80 -63.37
N THR A 6 24.32 1.44 -62.08
CA THR A 6 25.33 0.83 -61.16
C THR A 6 26.70 1.49 -60.94
N THR A 7 27.02 1.78 -59.66
CA THR A 7 28.38 1.51 -59.10
C THR A 7 28.35 1.16 -57.60
N ARG A 8 29.26 0.26 -57.23
CA ARG A 8 29.48 -0.47 -55.97
C ARG A 8 30.08 0.35 -54.81
N ALA A 9 29.80 -0.17 -53.61
CA ALA A 9 30.55 -0.21 -52.35
C ALA A 9 32.00 0.30 -52.26
N ALA A 10 32.33 0.95 -51.13
CA ALA A 10 33.42 0.52 -50.22
C ALA A 10 33.46 1.37 -48.92
N VAL A 11 33.78 0.69 -47.82
CA VAL A 11 34.07 1.19 -46.46
C VAL A 11 35.45 1.86 -46.41
N PRO A 12 35.71 2.77 -45.45
CA PRO A 12 36.98 2.67 -44.72
C PRO A 12 36.86 2.83 -43.20
N SER A 13 37.42 1.82 -42.53
CA SER A 13 38.28 1.84 -41.34
C SER A 13 38.00 2.81 -40.17
N SER A 14 37.67 2.16 -39.06
CA SER A 14 37.81 2.59 -37.66
C SER A 14 39.15 3.22 -37.30
N THR A 15 39.12 4.31 -36.51
CA THR A 15 40.22 4.71 -35.63
C THR A 15 39.69 4.77 -34.19
N SER A 16 40.31 4.00 -33.31
CA SER A 16 39.96 3.80 -31.91
C SER A 16 40.48 4.96 -31.04
N LEU A 17 39.63 5.54 -30.19
CA LEU A 17 40.05 6.36 -29.05
C LEU A 17 39.74 5.59 -27.77
N THR A 18 40.78 5.28 -27.02
CA THR A 18 40.73 4.53 -25.76
C THR A 18 40.39 5.47 -24.60
N ILE A 19 39.28 5.23 -23.91
CA ILE A 19 39.05 5.75 -22.55
C ILE A 19 38.80 4.54 -21.66
N ARG A 20 39.71 4.34 -20.69
CA ARG A 20 39.61 3.31 -19.66
C ARG A 20 38.62 3.76 -18.59
N GLN A 21 37.55 3.01 -18.39
CA GLN A 21 36.89 2.88 -17.09
C GLN A 21 36.45 1.43 -16.92
N THR A 22 36.93 0.84 -15.83
CA THR A 22 36.70 -0.53 -15.40
C THR A 22 35.29 -0.67 -14.83
N ALA A 23 34.43 -1.43 -15.51
CA ALA A 23 33.24 -2.03 -14.94
C ALA A 23 32.98 -3.36 -15.66
N THR A 24 33.17 -4.46 -14.94
CA THR A 24 32.98 -5.84 -15.42
C THR A 24 31.48 -6.12 -15.52
N TYR A 25 30.91 -6.01 -16.73
CA TYR A 25 29.62 -6.61 -17.05
C TYR A 25 29.85 -7.86 -17.89
N SER A 26 29.52 -9.03 -17.34
CA SER A 26 29.57 -10.30 -18.05
C SER A 26 28.46 -10.37 -19.09
N THR A 27 28.80 -10.13 -20.36
CA THR A 27 27.96 -10.47 -21.52
C THR A 27 27.95 -11.98 -21.74
N CYS A 28 26.77 -12.60 -21.70
CA CYS A 28 26.55 -14.00 -22.10
C CYS A 28 26.49 -14.08 -23.64
N VAL A 29 27.50 -14.67 -24.28
CA VAL A 29 27.52 -14.97 -25.71
C VAL A 29 27.09 -16.43 -25.92
N ILE A 30 25.98 -16.66 -26.61
CA ILE A 30 25.53 -18.00 -27.01
C ILE A 30 26.09 -18.30 -28.40
N ALA A 31 27.07 -19.20 -28.49
CA ALA A 31 27.52 -19.79 -29.76
C ALA A 31 26.64 -20.99 -30.12
N TYR A 32 25.99 -20.96 -31.28
CA TYR A 32 25.24 -22.10 -31.82
C TYR A 32 26.19 -23.10 -32.48
N GLY A 33 26.26 -24.30 -31.91
CA GLY A 33 26.80 -25.51 -32.56
C GLY A 33 25.87 -26.66 -32.24
N GLY A 34 25.14 -27.16 -33.26
CA GLY A 34 24.10 -28.16 -33.08
C GLY A 34 24.65 -29.56 -32.78
N TRP A 35 23.91 -30.34 -31.98
CA TRP A 35 23.44 -31.70 -32.28
C TRP A 35 22.25 -32.03 -31.35
N ARG A 36 21.21 -32.64 -31.93
CA ARG A 36 19.98 -33.24 -31.37
C ARG A 36 20.26 -34.11 -30.10
N LEU A 37 19.43 -34.23 -29.06
CA LEU A 37 17.99 -34.57 -28.99
C LEU A 37 17.48 -34.40 -27.52
N HIS A 38 16.20 -34.00 -27.36
CA HIS A 38 15.24 -34.21 -26.25
C HIS A 38 15.33 -33.57 -24.83
N HIS A 39 14.26 -32.80 -24.54
CA HIS A 39 13.54 -32.55 -23.28
C HIS A 39 14.07 -31.57 -22.20
N HIS A 40 13.14 -30.71 -21.73
CA HIS A 40 13.12 -29.79 -20.57
C HIS A 40 13.70 -28.36 -20.71
N ARG A 41 12.81 -27.41 -21.04
CA ARG A 41 13.00 -25.95 -20.85
C ARG A 41 12.27 -25.47 -19.59
N TRP A 42 12.82 -25.67 -18.39
CA TRP A 42 12.25 -25.10 -17.14
C TRP A 42 13.29 -24.80 -16.03
N LEU A 43 14.60 -24.75 -16.31
CA LEU A 43 15.63 -24.62 -15.25
C LEU A 43 16.56 -23.40 -15.31
N THR A 44 16.46 -22.51 -16.30
CA THR A 44 17.42 -21.40 -16.46
C THR A 44 16.98 -20.04 -15.90
N LEU A 45 15.73 -19.88 -15.45
CA LEU A 45 15.25 -18.63 -14.80
C LEU A 45 15.39 -18.61 -13.28
N TRP A 46 15.68 -19.75 -12.63
CA TRP A 46 15.82 -19.83 -11.17
C TRP A 46 17.19 -19.39 -10.64
N CYS A 47 18.24 -19.43 -11.46
CA CYS A 47 19.61 -19.15 -11.01
C CYS A 47 19.93 -17.65 -10.85
N CYS A 48 19.23 -16.74 -11.54
CA CYS A 48 19.49 -15.29 -11.44
C CYS A 48 18.75 -14.59 -10.29
N TRP A 49 17.68 -15.18 -9.77
CA TRP A 49 16.96 -14.63 -8.62
C TRP A 49 17.62 -15.06 -7.29
N ALA A 50 18.17 -16.29 -7.24
CA ALA A 50 18.84 -16.84 -6.07
C ALA A 50 20.21 -16.20 -5.74
N SER A 51 20.88 -15.56 -6.71
CA SER A 51 22.17 -14.88 -6.48
C SER A 51 22.00 -13.51 -5.82
N SER A 52 20.91 -12.79 -6.09
CA SER A 52 20.66 -11.46 -5.49
C SER A 52 20.29 -11.52 -4.01
N MET A 53 19.71 -12.62 -3.52
CA MET A 53 19.34 -12.78 -2.11
C MET A 53 20.47 -13.29 -1.21
N LYS A 54 21.48 -13.96 -1.78
CA LYS A 54 22.64 -14.44 -1.01
C LYS A 54 23.48 -13.29 -0.44
N GLU A 55 23.61 -12.19 -1.19
CA GLU A 55 24.32 -10.99 -0.76
C GLU A 55 23.60 -10.29 0.41
N SER A 56 22.26 -10.19 0.34
CA SER A 56 21.43 -9.58 1.40
C SER A 56 21.40 -10.40 2.70
N PHE A 57 21.43 -11.73 2.59
CA PHE A 57 21.45 -12.61 3.76
C PHE A 57 22.81 -12.59 4.48
N LYS A 58 23.91 -12.45 3.73
CA LYS A 58 25.26 -12.31 4.28
C LYS A 58 25.41 -11.01 5.07
N ALA A 59 24.83 -9.92 4.58
CA ALA A 59 24.82 -8.63 5.29
C ALA A 59 24.02 -8.66 6.61
N MET A 60 22.99 -9.51 6.71
CA MET A 60 22.17 -9.65 7.92
C MET A 60 22.86 -10.49 9.02
N VAL A 61 23.63 -11.51 8.63
CA VAL A 61 24.39 -12.36 9.57
C VAL A 61 25.59 -11.62 10.15
N ASP A 62 26.25 -10.77 9.35
CA ASP A 62 27.41 -9.98 9.80
C ASP A 62 27.02 -8.83 10.76
N LEU A 63 25.75 -8.40 10.79
CA LEU A 63 25.27 -7.32 11.69
C LEU A 63 24.91 -7.79 13.11
N TYR A 64 24.59 -9.08 13.30
CA TYR A 64 24.04 -9.62 14.56
C TYR A 64 24.98 -10.55 15.35
N GLY A 65 26.23 -10.73 14.92
CA GLY A 65 27.28 -11.34 15.75
C GLY A 65 27.02 -12.78 16.22
N ILE A 66 26.23 -13.58 15.49
CA ILE A 66 25.94 -14.97 15.86
C ILE A 66 27.14 -15.85 15.43
N TRP A 67 28.05 -16.11 16.36
CA TRP A 67 29.09 -17.13 16.20
C TRP A 67 28.51 -18.52 16.45
N ILE A 68 28.24 -19.28 15.39
CA ILE A 68 27.99 -20.73 15.50
C ILE A 68 29.30 -21.45 15.24
N GLY A 69 30.00 -21.83 16.32
CA GLY A 69 31.18 -22.68 16.23
C GLY A 69 30.78 -24.11 15.84
N VAL A 70 31.28 -24.60 14.71
CA VAL A 70 31.13 -26.00 14.32
C VAL A 70 32.44 -26.73 14.64
N SER A 71 32.38 -27.66 15.60
CA SER A 71 33.46 -28.58 15.94
C SER A 71 33.35 -29.83 15.05
N ASP A 72 34.34 -30.05 14.19
CA ASP A 72 34.45 -31.24 13.34
C ASP A 72 34.78 -32.49 14.17
N ARG A 73 33.76 -33.28 14.56
CA ARG A 73 33.89 -34.74 14.74
C ARG A 73 32.57 -35.47 14.47
N GLY A 74 32.53 -36.20 13.36
CA GLY A 74 31.97 -37.56 13.30
C GLY A 74 30.45 -37.71 13.12
N LEU A 75 30.09 -38.22 11.95
CA LEU A 75 28.95 -39.11 11.65
C LEU A 75 27.52 -38.62 12.02
N GLY A 76 26.81 -38.21 10.97
CA GLY A 76 25.44 -38.65 10.72
C GLY A 76 24.33 -37.89 11.44
N SER A 77 24.02 -36.68 10.99
CA SER A 77 22.67 -36.11 11.08
C SER A 77 22.56 -34.96 10.08
N SER A 78 21.82 -35.17 8.99
CA SER A 78 21.48 -34.14 8.03
C SER A 78 20.55 -33.13 8.70
N LEU A 79 21.11 -32.05 9.22
CA LEU A 79 20.34 -30.92 9.72
C LEU A 79 19.84 -30.12 8.50
N ALA A 80 18.65 -30.45 8.00
CA ALA A 80 17.96 -29.62 7.02
C ALA A 80 17.46 -28.36 7.73
N ALA A 81 18.23 -27.26 7.65
CA ALA A 81 17.77 -25.95 8.08
C ALA A 81 16.72 -25.46 7.07
N ALA A 82 15.43 -25.64 7.39
CA ALA A 82 14.35 -25.00 6.66
C ALA A 82 14.39 -23.51 6.98
N THR A 83 14.90 -22.69 6.07
CA THR A 83 14.70 -21.24 6.12
C THR A 83 13.22 -20.97 5.87
N ALA A 84 12.45 -20.76 6.94
CA ALA A 84 11.10 -20.25 6.82
C ALA A 84 11.22 -18.84 6.21
N LEU A 85 10.80 -18.70 4.95
CA LEU A 85 10.52 -17.41 4.34
C LEU A 85 9.28 -16.86 5.03
N SER A 86 9.44 -16.13 6.12
CA SER A 86 8.36 -15.31 6.65
C SER A 86 8.09 -14.21 5.63
N ALA A 87 6.95 -14.26 4.95
CA ALA A 87 6.42 -13.09 4.26
C ALA A 87 6.19 -12.04 5.35
N ALA A 88 7.01 -10.98 5.37
CA ALA A 88 6.82 -9.88 6.30
C ALA A 88 5.62 -9.08 5.81
N SER A 89 4.47 -9.25 6.47
CA SER A 89 3.28 -8.44 6.27
C SER A 89 3.53 -7.07 6.84
N ALA A 90 4.01 -6.13 6.01
CA ALA A 90 4.38 -4.81 6.47
C ALA A 90 3.23 -3.80 6.33
N HIS A 91 2.56 -3.79 5.18
CA HIS A 91 1.62 -2.73 4.80
C HIS A 91 0.20 -3.28 4.58
N THR A 92 -0.72 -2.45 4.09
CA THR A 92 -2.15 -2.80 4.04
C THR A 92 -2.91 -2.09 2.93
N ILE A 93 -4.06 -2.65 2.57
CA ILE A 93 -5.02 -2.16 1.58
C ILE A 93 -6.43 -2.35 2.14
N MET A 94 -7.32 -1.38 1.98
CA MET A 94 -8.75 -1.56 2.17
C MET A 94 -9.34 -2.26 0.94
N THR A 95 -9.74 -3.52 1.09
CA THR A 95 -10.04 -4.40 -0.06
C THR A 95 -11.52 -4.60 -0.33
N GLN A 96 -12.38 -4.55 0.69
CA GLN A 96 -13.80 -4.91 0.61
C GLN A 96 -14.67 -3.95 1.45
N LEU A 97 -15.91 -3.76 0.99
CA LEU A 97 -16.98 -3.05 1.70
C LEU A 97 -18.14 -4.02 1.96
N ILE A 98 -18.62 -4.02 3.20
CA ILE A 98 -19.79 -4.76 3.65
C ILE A 98 -20.87 -3.75 3.99
N ALA A 99 -21.98 -3.82 3.27
CA ALA A 99 -23.09 -2.90 3.44
C ALA A 99 -24.41 -3.66 3.35
N ASN A 100 -25.39 -3.25 4.16
CA ASN A 100 -26.73 -3.86 4.18
C ASN A 100 -26.71 -5.41 4.33
N GLY A 101 -25.73 -5.94 5.08
CA GLY A 101 -25.55 -7.38 5.29
C GLY A 101 -24.94 -8.15 4.11
N VAL A 102 -24.50 -7.46 3.05
CA VAL A 102 -23.86 -8.06 1.88
C VAL A 102 -22.36 -7.79 1.92
N GLU A 103 -21.57 -8.86 1.92
CA GLU A 103 -20.12 -8.79 1.72
C GLU A 103 -19.80 -8.71 0.22
N ASN A 104 -19.28 -7.57 -0.23
CA ASN A 104 -18.86 -7.40 -1.62
C ASN A 104 -17.48 -8.03 -1.84
N GLY A 105 -17.23 -8.52 -3.06
CA GLY A 105 -15.93 -9.08 -3.43
C GLY A 105 -14.80 -8.05 -3.42
N VAL A 106 -13.55 -8.51 -3.41
CA VAL A 106 -12.36 -7.64 -3.44
C VAL A 106 -12.42 -6.67 -4.62
N GLY A 107 -12.27 -5.37 -4.35
CA GLY A 107 -12.31 -4.29 -5.35
C GLY A 107 -13.70 -3.98 -5.92
N VAL A 108 -14.75 -4.69 -5.50
CA VAL A 108 -16.12 -4.35 -5.91
C VAL A 108 -16.55 -3.07 -5.19
N GLY A 109 -16.74 -2.01 -5.96
CA GLY A 109 -17.08 -0.69 -5.44
C GLY A 109 -15.93 0.02 -4.72
N ILE A 110 -14.70 -0.50 -4.76
CA ILE A 110 -13.51 0.13 -4.16
C ILE A 110 -12.42 0.26 -5.20
N ARG A 111 -11.73 1.40 -5.21
CA ARG A 111 -10.58 1.67 -6.08
C ARG A 111 -9.29 1.15 -5.44
N VAL A 112 -9.09 -0.15 -5.52
CA VAL A 112 -7.95 -0.80 -4.86
C VAL A 112 -6.63 -0.60 -5.63
N PRO A 113 -5.52 -0.31 -4.96
CA PRO A 113 -4.18 -0.36 -5.56
C PRO A 113 -3.70 -1.79 -5.78
N THR A 114 -2.69 -1.97 -6.64
CA THR A 114 -1.98 -3.27 -6.80
C THR A 114 -0.79 -3.43 -5.86
N TYR A 115 -0.32 -2.33 -5.27
CA TYR A 115 0.78 -2.27 -4.31
C TYR A 115 0.26 -1.67 -3.00
N ASP A 116 0.68 -2.24 -1.88
CA ASP A 116 0.25 -1.92 -0.51
C ASP A 116 1.07 -0.80 0.14
N GLY A 117 1.98 -0.16 -0.62
CA GLY A 117 2.80 0.93 -0.11
C GLY A 117 1.99 2.17 0.29
N PRO A 118 2.54 3.04 1.17
CA PRO A 118 1.81 4.21 1.63
C PRO A 118 1.98 5.42 0.70
N ILE A 119 1.06 6.36 0.82
CA ILE A 119 1.32 7.76 0.46
C ILE A 119 2.01 8.44 1.65
N THR A 120 3.03 9.25 1.41
CA THR A 120 3.76 9.97 2.48
C THR A 120 3.76 11.50 2.31
N ASP A 121 3.40 11.99 1.13
CA ASP A 121 3.27 13.41 0.83
C ASP A 121 1.80 13.84 0.95
N VAL A 122 1.47 14.53 2.05
CA VAL A 122 0.10 15.03 2.33
C VAL A 122 -0.32 16.18 1.41
N ALA A 123 0.60 16.80 0.67
CA ALA A 123 0.29 17.80 -0.33
C ALA A 123 -0.06 17.19 -1.70
N SER A 124 0.19 15.88 -1.88
CA SER A 124 -0.14 15.17 -3.11
C SER A 124 -1.64 14.96 -3.27
N GLU A 125 -2.12 14.98 -4.51
CA GLU A 125 -3.51 14.62 -4.83
C GLU A 125 -3.88 13.19 -4.40
N TYR A 126 -2.88 12.31 -4.33
CA TYR A 126 -3.07 10.89 -4.00
C TYR A 126 -3.43 10.65 -2.53
N VAL A 127 -3.33 11.66 -1.66
CA VAL A 127 -3.84 11.55 -0.27
C VAL A 127 -5.36 11.41 -0.21
N ALA A 128 -6.08 11.80 -1.28
CA ALA A 128 -7.54 11.70 -1.32
C ALA A 128 -8.01 10.24 -1.41
N CYS A 129 -7.62 9.50 -2.46
CA CYS A 129 -8.14 8.17 -2.76
C CYS A 129 -7.05 7.19 -3.24
N ASN A 130 -5.82 7.33 -2.75
CA ASN A 130 -4.63 6.67 -3.27
C ASN A 130 -4.31 7.07 -4.72
N GLY A 131 -3.22 6.54 -5.25
CA GLY A 131 -2.74 6.79 -6.60
C GLY A 131 -1.22 6.72 -6.64
N GLY A 132 -0.58 7.35 -7.63
CA GLY A 132 0.88 7.26 -7.83
C GLY A 132 1.68 7.44 -6.53
N PRO A 133 2.56 6.50 -6.13
CA PRO A 133 3.14 5.41 -6.91
C PRO A 133 2.30 4.12 -7.01
N ASN A 134 1.13 4.07 -6.37
CA ASN A 134 0.21 2.93 -6.32
C ASN A 134 -0.96 3.12 -7.31
N PRO A 135 -0.84 2.70 -8.58
CA PRO A 135 -1.96 2.81 -9.50
C PRO A 135 -3.17 2.02 -8.98
N THR A 136 -4.31 2.70 -8.85
CA THR A 136 -5.58 2.09 -8.45
C THR A 136 -6.30 1.49 -9.63
N THR A 137 -6.99 0.37 -9.42
CA THR A 137 -7.90 -0.22 -10.41
C THR A 137 -9.28 0.43 -10.29
N PRO A 138 -9.82 1.02 -11.37
CA PRO A 138 -11.17 1.58 -11.36
C PRO A 138 -12.24 0.51 -11.10
N SER A 139 -13.33 0.92 -10.45
CA SER A 139 -14.53 0.09 -10.25
C SER A 139 -15.74 0.86 -10.78
N SER A 140 -16.62 0.23 -11.56
CA SER A 140 -17.86 0.88 -12.03
C SER A 140 -19.03 0.68 -11.06
N THR A 141 -18.86 -0.12 -10.01
CA THR A 141 -19.92 -0.47 -9.07
C THR A 141 -20.10 0.65 -8.06
N VAL A 142 -21.35 1.05 -7.82
CA VAL A 142 -21.74 1.92 -6.70
C VAL A 142 -22.60 1.09 -5.75
N ILE A 143 -22.18 0.97 -4.50
CA ILE A 143 -22.82 0.09 -3.51
C ILE A 143 -23.92 0.87 -2.78
N ASP A 144 -25.14 0.34 -2.76
CA ASP A 144 -26.24 0.95 -2.01
C ASP A 144 -26.02 0.82 -0.50
N VAL A 145 -26.23 1.91 0.22
CA VAL A 145 -26.04 2.03 1.67
C VAL A 145 -27.22 2.79 2.27
N THR A 146 -27.71 2.34 3.42
CA THR A 146 -28.80 3.03 4.13
C THR A 146 -28.20 4.05 5.10
N ALA A 147 -28.65 5.30 5.07
CA ALA A 147 -28.26 6.29 6.07
C ALA A 147 -28.67 5.82 7.48
N GLY A 148 -27.82 6.04 8.50
CA GLY A 148 -28.02 5.53 9.85
C GLY A 148 -27.67 4.05 10.04
N SER A 149 -27.29 3.34 8.97
CA SER A 149 -26.77 1.97 9.08
C SER A 149 -25.27 1.96 9.36
N THR A 150 -24.79 0.78 9.76
CA THR A 150 -23.38 0.49 9.93
C THR A 150 -22.85 -0.27 8.72
N VAL A 151 -21.72 0.18 8.17
CA VAL A 151 -20.93 -0.54 7.18
C VAL A 151 -19.63 -1.04 7.80
N GLN A 152 -19.01 -2.04 7.17
CA GLN A 152 -17.68 -2.48 7.55
C GLN A 152 -16.76 -2.44 6.34
N VAL A 153 -15.52 -2.03 6.52
CA VAL A 153 -14.47 -2.19 5.51
C VAL A 153 -13.40 -3.14 6.02
N TYR A 154 -12.82 -3.92 5.11
CA TYR A 154 -11.76 -4.86 5.43
C TYR A 154 -10.40 -4.32 5.00
N TRP A 155 -9.47 -4.32 5.95
CA TRP A 155 -8.06 -4.04 5.74
C TRP A 155 -7.28 -5.35 5.69
N ARG A 156 -6.46 -5.52 4.65
CA ARG A 156 -5.69 -6.75 4.37
C ARG A 156 -4.30 -6.37 3.90
N HIS A 157 -3.30 -7.20 4.16
CA HIS A 157 -1.93 -6.92 3.74
C HIS A 157 -1.82 -6.81 2.22
N THR A 158 -2.43 -7.75 1.51
CA THR A 158 -2.54 -7.75 0.05
C THR A 158 -3.97 -8.04 -0.40
N LEU A 159 -4.24 -7.96 -1.70
CA LEU A 159 -5.55 -8.29 -2.27
C LEU A 159 -5.96 -9.76 -2.09
N ASP A 160 -4.99 -10.65 -1.83
CA ASP A 160 -5.22 -12.10 -1.65
C ASP A 160 -5.12 -12.54 -0.17
N SER A 161 -4.85 -11.59 0.75
CA SER A 161 -4.70 -11.86 2.18
C SER A 161 -6.07 -12.00 2.89
N ASP A 162 -6.09 -12.73 4.01
CA ASP A 162 -7.28 -12.93 4.84
C ASP A 162 -7.22 -12.15 6.18
N SER A 163 -8.18 -12.39 7.08
CA SER A 163 -8.27 -11.68 8.36
C SER A 163 -7.11 -11.96 9.34
N THR A 164 -6.26 -12.93 9.06
CA THR A 164 -5.04 -13.21 9.84
C THR A 164 -3.84 -12.39 9.37
N ASP A 165 -3.96 -11.71 8.23
CA ASP A 165 -2.90 -10.96 7.57
C ASP A 165 -3.38 -9.55 7.17
N VAL A 166 -3.28 -8.61 8.12
CA VAL A 166 -3.89 -7.27 8.05
C VAL A 166 -2.85 -6.20 7.74
N ILE A 167 -1.88 -6.03 8.64
CA ILE A 167 -0.78 -5.05 8.63
C ILE A 167 0.20 -5.45 9.74
N ASP A 168 1.48 -5.04 9.66
CA ASP A 168 2.44 -5.31 10.73
C ASP A 168 2.04 -4.62 12.04
N ALA A 169 2.27 -5.28 13.16
CA ALA A 169 1.98 -4.73 14.48
C ALA A 169 2.80 -3.48 14.82
N SER A 170 3.92 -3.21 14.12
CA SER A 170 4.67 -1.97 14.28
C SER A 170 3.91 -0.73 13.80
N HIS A 171 2.93 -0.86 12.91
CA HIS A 171 2.22 0.24 12.26
C HIS A 171 1.18 0.90 13.16
N LYS A 172 1.60 1.29 14.37
CA LYS A 172 0.79 2.02 15.35
C LYS A 172 0.32 3.36 14.77
N GLY A 173 -0.95 3.69 15.00
CA GLY A 173 -1.53 4.96 14.62
C GLY A 173 -3.06 4.95 14.60
N PRO A 174 -3.69 6.03 14.10
CA PRO A 174 -5.13 6.18 14.04
C PRO A 174 -5.76 5.39 12.89
N VAL A 175 -7.08 5.17 13.01
CA VAL A 175 -7.95 4.66 11.95
C VAL A 175 -9.14 5.61 11.84
N MET A 176 -9.50 6.03 10.64
CA MET A 176 -10.51 7.08 10.37
C MET A 176 -11.37 6.72 9.17
N ALA A 177 -12.53 7.37 9.06
CA ALA A 177 -13.31 7.37 7.83
C ALA A 177 -13.87 8.77 7.51
N TYR A 178 -13.96 9.06 6.21
CA TYR A 178 -14.50 10.29 5.68
C TYR A 178 -15.53 10.00 4.60
N MET A 179 -16.46 10.93 4.38
CA MET A 179 -17.36 10.91 3.24
C MET A 179 -17.22 12.20 2.43
N LYS A 180 -17.43 12.09 1.11
CA LYS A 180 -17.53 13.23 0.19
C LYS A 180 -18.73 13.05 -0.72
N LYS A 181 -19.67 14.00 -0.70
CA LYS A 181 -20.80 14.00 -1.65
C LYS A 181 -20.26 14.24 -3.05
N VAL A 182 -20.73 13.44 -4.02
CA VAL A 182 -20.32 13.55 -5.42
C VAL A 182 -21.53 13.45 -6.35
N THR A 183 -21.36 13.90 -7.59
CA THR A 183 -22.36 13.73 -8.64
C THR A 183 -22.33 12.29 -9.18
N ASP A 184 -21.15 11.74 -9.37
CA ASP A 184 -20.93 10.37 -9.86
C ASP A 184 -19.73 9.74 -9.14
N ALA A 185 -20.01 8.79 -8.25
CA ALA A 185 -19.01 8.09 -7.45
C ALA A 185 -18.16 7.13 -8.28
N ALA A 186 -18.59 6.72 -9.48
CA ALA A 186 -17.77 5.89 -10.36
C ALA A 186 -16.65 6.68 -11.04
N THR A 187 -16.76 8.01 -11.14
CA THR A 187 -15.83 8.84 -11.92
C THR A 187 -15.16 9.98 -11.15
N ASP A 188 -15.74 10.47 -10.03
CA ASP A 188 -15.13 11.55 -9.23
C ASP A 188 -13.80 11.11 -8.62
N THR A 189 -12.72 11.87 -8.81
CA THR A 189 -11.38 11.48 -8.34
C THR A 189 -11.21 11.54 -6.82
N GLY A 190 -12.13 12.17 -6.10
CA GLY A 190 -12.02 12.44 -4.68
C GLY A 190 -11.19 13.69 -4.35
N VAL A 191 -10.32 14.14 -5.24
CA VAL A 191 -9.43 15.30 -5.03
C VAL A 191 -10.23 16.58 -4.78
N GLY A 192 -9.75 17.40 -3.85
CA GLY A 192 -10.31 18.72 -3.53
C GLY A 192 -11.26 18.70 -2.33
N GLY A 193 -12.11 19.74 -2.26
CA GLY A 193 -13.06 19.97 -1.17
C GLY A 193 -14.22 18.98 -1.11
N GLY A 194 -14.96 19.01 0.00
CA GLY A 194 -16.19 18.24 0.17
C GLY A 194 -16.08 17.06 1.14
N TRP A 195 -14.90 16.82 1.72
CA TRP A 195 -14.68 15.75 2.69
C TRP A 195 -15.12 16.16 4.08
N PHE A 196 -15.86 15.30 4.77
CA PHE A 196 -16.16 15.42 6.19
C PHE A 196 -15.87 14.10 6.90
N LYS A 197 -15.31 14.18 8.10
CA LYS A 197 -14.93 13.00 8.90
C LYS A 197 -16.18 12.41 9.56
N ILE A 198 -16.35 11.10 9.52
CA ILE A 198 -17.51 10.41 10.13
C ILE A 198 -17.11 9.43 11.23
N SER A 199 -15.84 9.01 11.28
CA SER A 199 -15.32 8.23 12.40
C SER A 199 -13.82 8.45 12.59
N GLU A 200 -13.37 8.31 13.83
CA GLU A 200 -11.96 8.24 14.18
C GLU A 200 -11.74 7.41 15.45
N ASP A 201 -10.62 6.71 15.49
CA ASP A 201 -10.03 6.13 16.69
C ASP A 201 -8.51 6.39 16.66
N GLY A 202 -7.92 6.69 17.81
CA GLY A 202 -6.55 7.16 17.93
C GLY A 202 -5.74 6.35 18.94
N TYR A 203 -5.05 7.06 19.84
CA TYR A 203 -4.29 6.47 20.93
C TYR A 203 -5.06 6.57 22.24
N ASP A 204 -5.24 5.44 22.91
CA ASP A 204 -5.82 5.37 24.25
C ASP A 204 -4.70 5.31 25.30
N SER A 205 -4.51 6.43 26.01
CA SER A 205 -3.50 6.54 27.07
C SER A 205 -3.80 5.70 28.31
N ALA A 206 -5.06 5.28 28.52
CA ALA A 206 -5.43 4.44 29.66
C ALA A 206 -5.00 2.99 29.45
N THR A 207 -4.94 2.53 28.20
CA THR A 207 -4.59 1.15 27.82
C THR A 207 -3.28 1.04 27.03
N ASP A 208 -2.60 2.15 26.77
CA ASP A 208 -1.38 2.23 25.93
C ASP A 208 -1.58 1.53 24.56
N THR A 209 -2.75 1.75 23.96
CA THR A 209 -3.19 1.03 22.76
C THR A 209 -3.56 1.98 21.63
N TRP A 210 -3.09 1.68 20.42
CA TRP A 210 -3.43 2.40 19.20
C TRP A 210 -4.60 1.75 18.46
N ALA A 211 -5.34 2.54 17.71
CA ALA A 211 -6.46 2.07 16.87
C ALA A 211 -6.04 0.95 15.92
N VAL A 212 -4.87 1.05 15.27
CA VAL A 212 -4.37 -0.04 14.41
C VAL A 212 -4.19 -1.36 15.18
N THR A 213 -3.79 -1.33 16.45
CA THR A 213 -3.71 -2.55 17.28
C THR A 213 -5.08 -3.18 17.49
N LYS A 214 -6.12 -2.37 17.71
CA LYS A 214 -7.51 -2.84 17.80
C LYS A 214 -8.00 -3.37 16.45
N LEU A 215 -7.63 -2.72 15.35
CA LEU A 215 -7.96 -3.14 13.99
C LEU A 215 -7.39 -4.53 13.66
N ILE A 216 -6.12 -4.78 14.00
CA ILE A 216 -5.48 -6.09 13.87
C ILE A 216 -6.25 -7.13 14.70
N ALA A 217 -6.58 -6.81 15.96
CA ALA A 217 -7.33 -7.70 16.83
C ALA A 217 -8.75 -8.01 16.32
N ALA A 218 -9.34 -7.08 15.55
CA ALA A 218 -10.62 -7.25 14.86
C ALA A 218 -10.49 -7.92 13.47
N GLY A 219 -9.33 -8.52 13.17
CA GLY A 219 -9.07 -9.17 11.88
C GLY A 219 -9.17 -8.22 10.69
N GLY A 220 -8.75 -6.96 10.87
CA GLY A 220 -8.78 -5.92 9.85
C GLY A 220 -10.15 -5.31 9.61
N THR A 221 -11.13 -5.58 10.46
CA THR A 221 -12.49 -5.06 10.30
C THR A 221 -12.63 -3.68 10.92
N GLN A 222 -12.82 -2.65 10.08
CA GLN A 222 -13.17 -1.30 10.54
C GLN A 222 -14.68 -1.12 10.40
N THR A 223 -15.35 -0.86 11.53
CA THR A 223 -16.80 -0.61 11.59
C THR A 223 -17.08 0.89 11.51
N ILE A 224 -17.99 1.31 10.64
CA ILE A 224 -18.25 2.72 10.33
C ILE A 224 -19.77 2.97 10.31
N ASP A 225 -20.23 3.92 11.11
CA ASP A 225 -21.63 4.35 11.10
C ASP A 225 -21.84 5.45 10.06
N ILE A 226 -22.86 5.27 9.21
CA ILE A 226 -23.23 6.26 8.19
C ILE A 226 -24.22 7.24 8.83
N PRO A 227 -23.95 8.55 8.85
CA PRO A 227 -24.83 9.51 9.51
C PRO A 227 -26.25 9.47 8.91
N ALA A 228 -27.29 9.49 9.77
CA ALA A 228 -28.69 9.45 9.32
C ALA A 228 -29.20 10.81 8.79
N CYS A 229 -28.52 11.90 9.11
CA CYS A 229 -28.97 13.27 8.85
C CYS A 229 -28.39 13.90 7.58
N ILE A 230 -27.52 13.20 6.84
CA ILE A 230 -26.99 13.68 5.57
C ILE A 230 -28.02 13.53 4.45
N GLU A 231 -27.80 14.20 3.33
CA GLU A 231 -28.66 14.07 2.15
C GLU A 231 -28.45 12.74 1.42
N ASP A 232 -29.46 12.30 0.70
CA ASP A 232 -29.38 11.14 -0.18
C ASP A 232 -28.47 11.39 -1.40
N GLY A 233 -28.03 10.28 -2.00
CA GLY A 233 -27.33 10.24 -3.28
C GLY A 233 -25.92 9.68 -3.18
N GLN A 234 -25.11 9.92 -4.20
CA GLN A 234 -23.79 9.30 -4.29
C GLN A 234 -22.73 10.00 -3.45
N TYR A 235 -21.86 9.19 -2.84
CA TYR A 235 -20.71 9.60 -2.04
C TYR A 235 -19.49 8.73 -2.35
N LEU A 236 -18.31 9.30 -2.10
CA LEU A 236 -17.11 8.51 -1.84
C LEU A 236 -16.99 8.31 -0.33
N LEU A 237 -16.74 7.07 0.10
CA LEU A 237 -16.40 6.70 1.47
C LEU A 237 -14.91 6.36 1.51
N ARG A 238 -14.13 7.15 2.22
CA ARG A 238 -12.68 6.99 2.35
C ARG A 238 -12.37 6.38 3.70
N GLY A 239 -11.95 5.12 3.71
CA GLY A 239 -11.30 4.51 4.88
C GLY A 239 -9.83 4.92 4.89
N GLU A 240 -9.29 5.25 6.06
CA GLU A 240 -7.88 5.58 6.22
C GLU A 240 -7.31 5.03 7.51
N LEU A 241 -6.04 4.63 7.47
CA LEU A 241 -5.19 4.55 8.64
C LEU A 241 -3.83 5.20 8.37
N ILE A 242 -3.20 5.71 9.43
CA ILE A 242 -1.88 6.34 9.35
C ILE A 242 -0.93 5.56 10.23
N ALA A 243 0.15 5.01 9.69
CA ALA A 243 1.20 4.37 10.47
C ALA A 243 2.28 5.39 10.87
N LEU A 244 2.57 5.46 12.17
CA LEU A 244 3.40 6.49 12.79
C LEU A 244 4.75 5.98 13.30
N HIS A 245 5.09 4.72 13.02
CA HIS A 245 6.33 4.09 13.49
C HIS A 245 7.61 4.81 13.02
N SER A 246 7.53 5.53 11.90
CA SER A 246 8.63 6.34 11.35
C SER A 246 8.34 7.85 11.38
N ALA A 247 7.27 8.29 12.04
CA ALA A 247 6.77 9.67 12.01
C ALA A 247 7.58 10.69 12.83
N SER A 248 8.71 10.29 13.41
CA SER A 248 9.62 11.23 14.12
C SER A 248 10.35 12.18 13.18
N SER A 249 10.30 11.91 11.87
CA SER A 249 10.91 12.70 10.80
C SER A 249 9.85 13.14 9.79
N ALA A 250 10.12 14.26 9.10
CA ALA A 250 9.25 14.74 8.02
C ALA A 250 9.05 13.65 6.95
N SER A 251 7.81 13.53 6.46
CA SER A 251 7.37 12.48 5.51
C SER A 251 7.57 11.04 6.01
N GLY A 252 7.75 10.85 7.32
CA GLY A 252 7.88 9.54 7.94
C GLY A 252 6.54 8.88 8.29
N ALA A 253 5.46 9.66 8.41
CA ALA A 253 4.10 9.13 8.53
C ALA A 253 3.65 8.49 7.21
N GLN A 254 2.99 7.34 7.32
CA GLN A 254 2.60 6.51 6.20
C GLN A 254 1.08 6.43 6.15
N PHE A 255 0.48 6.94 5.07
CA PHE A 255 -0.97 7.05 4.92
C PHE A 255 -1.45 5.95 3.98
N TYR A 256 -2.41 5.16 4.44
CA TYR A 256 -3.09 4.13 3.65
C TYR A 256 -4.56 4.50 3.58
N MET A 257 -5.07 4.69 2.37
CA MET A 257 -6.47 5.03 2.16
C MET A 257 -6.95 4.49 0.83
N GLU A 258 -8.20 4.06 0.78
CA GLU A 258 -8.91 3.80 -0.46
C GLU A 258 -10.31 4.39 -0.39
N CYS A 259 -10.91 4.61 -1.56
CA CYS A 259 -12.25 5.14 -1.68
C CYS A 259 -13.21 4.08 -2.19
N ALA A 260 -14.23 3.82 -1.38
CA ALA A 260 -15.42 3.09 -1.78
C ALA A 260 -16.45 4.03 -2.42
N GLN A 261 -17.22 3.50 -3.36
CA GLN A 261 -18.23 4.22 -4.13
C GLN A 261 -19.60 3.78 -3.63
N ILE A 262 -20.35 4.69 -3.01
CA ILE A 262 -21.61 4.36 -2.36
C ILE A 262 -22.75 5.27 -2.80
N ASN A 263 -23.96 4.72 -2.79
CA ASN A 263 -25.20 5.46 -2.99
C ASN A 263 -26.01 5.40 -1.69
N VAL A 264 -26.10 6.53 -1.00
CA VAL A 264 -26.79 6.64 0.29
C VAL A 264 -28.26 6.94 0.06
N THR A 265 -29.12 6.22 0.79
CA THR A 265 -30.58 6.42 0.77
C THR A 265 -31.16 6.48 2.18
N GLY A 266 -32.30 7.15 2.34
CA GLY A 266 -33.01 7.25 3.62
C GLY A 266 -32.42 8.30 4.58
N GLY A 267 -31.51 9.14 4.12
CA GLY A 267 -30.98 10.28 4.84
C GLY A 267 -31.99 11.41 4.92
N SER A 268 -32.05 12.10 6.07
CA SER A 268 -33.02 13.18 6.25
C SER A 268 -32.65 14.48 5.54
N GLY A 269 -31.38 14.65 5.15
CA GLY A 269 -30.86 15.92 4.62
C GLY A 269 -30.96 17.10 5.58
N ALA A 270 -31.15 16.84 6.88
CA ALA A 270 -31.35 17.89 7.89
C ALA A 270 -30.06 18.66 8.22
N SER A 271 -28.89 18.07 7.95
CA SER A 271 -27.58 18.64 8.28
C SER A 271 -26.67 18.67 7.05
N ILE A 272 -25.96 19.78 6.90
CA ILE A 272 -24.91 19.94 5.88
C ILE A 272 -23.56 19.95 6.63
N PRO A 273 -22.72 18.91 6.49
CA PRO A 273 -21.43 18.87 7.15
C PRO A 273 -20.53 20.03 6.71
N GLU A 274 -19.77 20.59 7.64
CA GLU A 274 -18.60 21.40 7.28
C GLU A 274 -17.56 20.48 6.62
N THR A 275 -16.92 20.98 5.56
CA THR A 275 -16.02 20.15 4.74
C THR A 275 -14.62 20.74 4.65
N VAL A 276 -13.66 19.84 4.41
CA VAL A 276 -12.26 20.15 4.16
C VAL A 276 -11.85 19.63 2.77
N ALA A 277 -10.65 19.99 2.34
CA ALA A 277 -10.06 19.50 1.09
C ALA A 277 -9.00 18.43 1.35
N LEU A 278 -8.94 17.43 0.48
CA LEU A 278 -7.81 16.49 0.40
C LEU A 278 -7.22 16.56 -1.01
N PRO A 279 -5.97 17.03 -1.18
CA PRO A 279 -5.06 17.57 -0.15
C PRO A 279 -5.53 18.90 0.44
N GLY A 280 -5.02 19.24 1.63
CA GLY A 280 -5.27 20.51 2.31
C GLY A 280 -5.66 20.40 3.80
N ALA A 281 -6.38 19.33 4.17
CA ALA A 281 -6.80 19.08 5.55
C ALA A 281 -5.65 18.66 6.48
N TYR A 282 -4.56 18.16 5.89
CA TYR A 282 -3.38 17.67 6.58
C TYR A 282 -2.18 18.57 6.28
N SER A 283 -1.39 18.85 7.30
CA SER A 283 -0.06 19.45 7.20
C SER A 283 1.01 18.44 7.59
N ALA A 284 2.15 18.47 6.91
CA ALA A 284 3.32 17.66 7.26
C ALA A 284 3.86 17.97 8.67
N THR A 285 3.43 19.07 9.28
CA THR A 285 3.80 19.49 10.64
C THR A 285 2.68 19.33 11.66
N ASP A 286 1.53 18.74 11.30
CA ASP A 286 0.47 18.48 12.27
C ASP A 286 1.01 17.59 13.40
N PRO A 287 0.64 17.83 14.67
CA PRO A 287 1.15 17.05 15.80
C PRO A 287 0.74 15.57 15.77
N GLY A 288 -0.27 15.21 14.97
CA GLY A 288 -0.63 13.82 14.69
C GLY A 288 0.12 13.18 13.53
N ILE A 289 0.89 13.95 12.76
CA ILE A 289 1.63 13.51 11.56
C ILE A 289 3.14 13.53 11.80
N LEU A 290 3.67 14.57 12.43
CA LEU A 290 5.09 14.65 12.84
C LEU A 290 5.20 14.42 14.34
N ILE A 291 5.43 13.17 14.73
CA ILE A 291 5.40 12.72 16.13
C ILE A 291 6.35 11.56 16.38
N ASN A 292 7.06 11.60 17.52
CA ASN A 292 7.82 10.45 18.00
C ASN A 292 6.97 9.61 18.97
N ILE A 293 6.40 8.51 18.46
CA ILE A 293 5.52 7.62 19.25
C ILE A 293 6.25 6.74 20.27
N TYR A 294 7.58 6.78 20.31
CA TYR A 294 8.41 6.00 21.24
C TYR A 294 8.93 6.84 22.41
N GLN A 295 8.56 8.11 22.49
CA GLN A 295 8.93 8.98 23.60
C GLN A 295 8.23 8.52 24.90
N SER A 296 8.93 8.65 26.04
CA SER A 296 8.36 8.43 27.36
C SER A 296 8.48 9.71 28.21
N PRO A 297 7.34 10.28 28.69
CA PRO A 297 5.97 9.86 28.41
C PRO A 297 5.58 10.10 26.94
N MET A 298 4.65 9.28 26.43
CA MET A 298 4.05 9.46 25.11
C MET A 298 3.31 10.82 25.08
N PRO A 299 3.57 11.70 24.10
CA PRO A 299 2.84 12.95 23.96
C PRO A 299 1.34 12.73 23.80
N ALA A 300 0.53 13.72 24.20
CA ALA A 300 -0.89 13.72 23.88
C ALA A 300 -1.06 13.64 22.35
N TYR A 301 -1.82 12.66 21.89
CA TYR A 301 -2.02 12.42 20.47
C TYR A 301 -3.26 13.16 19.97
N THR A 302 -3.12 13.94 18.91
CA THR A 302 -4.23 14.63 18.23
C THR A 302 -4.39 14.02 16.85
N ILE A 303 -5.56 13.46 16.58
CA ILE A 303 -5.88 12.87 15.27
C ILE A 303 -5.91 13.99 14.21
N PRO A 304 -5.23 13.85 13.06
CA PRO A 304 -5.24 14.87 12.00
C PRO A 304 -6.61 15.11 11.38
N GLY A 305 -6.79 16.27 10.75
CA GLY A 305 -8.01 16.65 10.04
C GLY A 305 -9.11 17.27 10.93
N PRO A 306 -10.33 17.46 10.39
CA PRO A 306 -11.44 18.09 11.10
C PRO A 306 -11.97 17.19 12.22
N SER A 307 -12.80 17.74 13.10
CA SER A 307 -13.58 16.95 14.05
C SER A 307 -14.58 16.02 13.34
N VAL A 308 -14.97 14.94 14.02
CA VAL A 308 -16.01 14.03 13.53
C VAL A 308 -17.34 14.78 13.41
N PHE A 309 -17.97 14.68 12.25
CA PHE A 309 -19.33 15.15 12.02
C PHE A 309 -20.33 14.26 12.76
N THR A 310 -21.27 14.90 13.45
CA THR A 310 -22.37 14.21 14.14
C THR A 310 -23.70 14.81 13.73
N CYS A 311 -24.70 13.95 13.62
CA CYS A 311 -26.08 14.37 13.83
C CYS A 311 -26.28 14.72 15.32
#